data_AF-A0A936BDL5-F1
#
_entry.id   AF-A0A936BDL5-F1
#
_cell.length_a   1.000
_cell.length_b   1.000
_cell.length_c   1.000
_cell.angle_alpha   90.00
_cell.angle_beta   90.00
_cell.angle_gamma   90.00
#
_symmetry.space_group_name_H-M   'P 1'
#
loop_
_entity.id
_entity.type
_entity.pdbx_description
1 polymer ?
#
loop_
_entity_poly.entity_id
_entity_poly.type
_entity_poly.pdbx_seq_one_letter_code
_entity_poly.pdbx_strand_id
1 'polypeptide(L)'
;MPIPVGEPAAEWREIPIMPEAVAGEEGEGSYAFTVKASAADVQLFYEEELAELGWSLLAISEGEMNATIMIFQKGAEVASVTTFLLDEETIYVFLVK
;
A
#
# COMPACT_ATOMS: atom_id res chain seq x y z
N MET A 1 0.75 -13.50 -8.01
CA MET A 1 1.84 -12.75 -7.37
C MET A 1 2.33 -13.55 -6.18
N PRO A 2 3.63 -13.58 -5.85
CA PRO A 2 4.11 -14.24 -4.64
C PRO A 2 3.58 -13.52 -3.40
N ILE A 3 3.20 -14.28 -2.38
CA ILE A 3 2.80 -13.74 -1.07
C ILE A 3 4.08 -13.47 -0.27
N PRO A 4 4.28 -12.25 0.29
CA PRO A 4 5.40 -11.91 1.15
C PRO A 4 5.53 -12.89 2.31
N VAL A 5 6.77 -13.25 2.65
CA VAL A 5 7.07 -14.15 3.79
C VAL A 5 8.08 -13.56 4.78
N GLY A 6 8.61 -12.36 4.50
CA GLY A 6 9.60 -11.68 5.34
C GLY A 6 8.97 -10.88 6.47
N GLU A 7 9.84 -10.35 7.35
CA GLU A 7 9.44 -9.40 8.39
C GLU A 7 9.04 -8.06 7.75
N PRO A 8 7.86 -7.50 8.09
CA PRO A 8 7.44 -6.22 7.56
C PRO A 8 8.34 -5.09 8.07
N ALA A 9 8.73 -4.20 7.17
CA ALA A 9 9.41 -2.96 7.51
C ALA A 9 8.41 -2.00 8.17
N ALA A 10 8.91 -1.04 8.95
CA ALA A 10 8.07 0.05 9.46
C ALA A 10 7.81 1.13 8.39
N GLU A 11 8.75 1.30 7.46
CA GLU A 11 8.72 2.30 6.40
C GLU A 11 9.47 1.76 5.18
N TRP A 12 9.02 2.14 3.98
CA TRP A 12 9.72 1.94 2.72
C TRP A 12 9.79 3.25 1.92
N ARG A 13 10.99 3.80 1.75
CA ARG A 13 11.24 5.03 0.95
C ARG A 13 10.33 6.21 1.32
N GLU A 14 10.22 6.52 2.61
CA GLU A 14 9.34 7.56 3.16
C GLU A 14 7.83 7.28 3.00
N ILE A 15 7.46 6.05 2.63
CA ILE A 15 6.07 5.56 2.64
C ILE A 15 5.92 4.64 3.86
N PRO A 16 5.04 4.96 4.81
CA PRO A 16 4.83 4.10 5.96
C PRO A 16 4.21 2.78 5.54
N ILE A 17 4.66 1.70 6.18
CA ILE A 17 3.99 0.41 6.05
C ILE A 17 2.89 0.37 7.11
N MET A 18 1.70 -0.09 6.71
CA MET A 18 0.56 -0.12 7.61
C MET A 18 0.91 -0.90 8.89
N PRO A 19 0.62 -0.35 10.08
CA PRO A 19 0.77 -1.07 11.33
C PRO A 19 0.05 -2.42 11.28
N GLU A 20 0.56 -3.38 12.04
CA GLU A 20 0.01 -4.75 12.08
C GLU A 20 0.12 -5.52 10.75
N ALA A 21 0.96 -5.05 9.81
CA ALA A 21 1.42 -5.87 8.70
C ALA A 21 1.94 -7.23 9.22
N VAL A 22 1.55 -8.31 8.55
CA VAL A 22 1.84 -9.70 8.97
C VAL A 22 3.12 -10.20 8.33
N ALA A 23 3.34 -9.83 7.07
CA ALA A 23 4.54 -10.16 6.32
C ALA A 23 4.87 -9.03 5.33
N GLY A 24 6.14 -8.84 5.04
CA GLY A 24 6.59 -7.84 4.07
C GLY A 24 7.83 -8.29 3.32
N GLU A 25 7.99 -7.79 2.10
CA GLU A 25 9.09 -8.13 1.22
C GLU A 25 9.40 -6.97 0.27
N GLU A 26 10.67 -6.57 0.23
CA GLU A 26 11.15 -5.58 -0.72
C GLU A 26 11.52 -6.25 -2.05
N GLY A 27 10.98 -5.72 -3.15
CA GLY A 27 11.31 -6.09 -4.50
C GLY A 27 12.14 -5.02 -5.21
N GLU A 28 12.49 -5.25 -6.48
CA GLU A 28 13.22 -4.27 -7.27
C GLU A 28 12.33 -3.05 -7.58
N GLY A 29 12.50 -1.97 -6.80
CA GLY A 29 11.72 -0.74 -6.95
C GLY A 29 10.28 -0.81 -6.42
N SER A 30 9.97 -1.83 -5.62
CA SER A 30 8.64 -2.00 -5.02
C SER A 30 8.72 -2.60 -3.62
N TYR A 31 7.64 -2.48 -2.87
CA TYR A 31 7.50 -3.14 -1.59
C TYR A 31 6.11 -3.77 -1.49
N ALA A 32 6.06 -5.03 -1.06
CA ALA A 32 4.82 -5.76 -0.91
C ALA A 32 4.64 -6.19 0.54
N PHE A 33 3.43 -6.10 1.06
CA PHE A 33 3.11 -6.65 2.38
C PHE A 33 1.67 -7.17 2.43
N THR A 34 1.38 -7.96 3.46
CA THR A 34 0.02 -8.38 3.78
C THR A 34 -0.40 -7.85 5.14
N VAL A 35 -1.68 -7.53 5.27
CA VAL A 35 -2.26 -7.01 6.51
C VAL A 35 -3.68 -7.54 6.68
N LYS A 36 -4.09 -7.77 7.93
CA LYS A 36 -5.45 -8.17 8.27
C LYS A 36 -6.30 -6.92 8.50
N ALA A 37 -6.91 -6.40 7.44
CA ALA A 37 -7.68 -5.16 7.45
C ALA A 37 -8.69 -5.17 6.30
N SER A 38 -9.63 -4.22 6.27
CA SER A 38 -10.45 -4.02 5.09
C SER A 38 -9.73 -3.15 4.04
N ALA A 39 -10.13 -3.25 2.77
CA ALA A 39 -9.60 -2.37 1.72
C ALA A 39 -9.87 -0.88 2.03
N ALA A 40 -10.98 -0.58 2.70
CA ALA A 40 -11.33 0.77 3.13
C ALA A 40 -10.39 1.30 4.24
N ASP A 41 -9.99 0.43 5.18
CA ASP A 41 -9.04 0.82 6.24
C ASP A 41 -7.66 1.11 5.65
N VAL A 42 -7.20 0.27 4.72
CA VAL A 42 -5.93 0.47 4.02
C VAL A 42 -5.95 1.77 3.21
N GLN A 43 -7.05 2.04 2.51
CA GLN A 43 -7.22 3.28 1.77
C GLN A 43 -7.16 4.50 2.70
N LEU A 44 -7.96 4.50 3.77
CA LEU A 44 -8.00 5.61 4.73
C LEU A 44 -6.63 5.87 5.35
N PHE A 45 -5.93 4.81 5.76
CA PHE A 45 -4.58 4.89 6.30
C PHE A 45 -3.62 5.62 5.35
N TYR A 46 -3.58 5.22 4.07
CA TYR A 46 -2.67 5.84 3.11
C TYR A 46 -3.08 7.25 2.70
N GLU A 47 -4.38 7.55 2.67
CA GLU A 47 -4.87 8.91 2.45
C GLU A 47 -4.42 9.87 3.55
N GLU A 48 -4.53 9.44 4.82
CA GLU A 48 -4.16 10.26 5.98
C GLU A 48 -2.65 10.39 6.12
N GLU A 49 -1.93 9.28 6.23
CA GLU A 49 -0.49 9.27 6.52
C GLU A 49 0.34 9.92 5.40
N LEU A 50 0.00 9.64 4.13
CA LEU A 50 0.73 10.26 3.03
C LEU A 50 0.41 11.75 2.90
N ALA A 51 -0.82 12.18 3.23
CA ALA A 51 -1.15 13.60 3.27
C ALA A 51 -0.34 14.35 4.34
N GLU A 52 -0.16 13.76 5.53
CA GLU A 52 0.70 14.34 6.58
C GLU A 52 2.16 14.47 6.15
N LEU A 53 2.64 13.54 5.33
CA LEU A 53 3.98 13.55 4.74
C LEU A 53 4.10 14.46 3.50
N GLY A 54 3.04 15.18 3.13
CA GLY A 54 3.02 16.16 2.05
C GLY A 54 2.76 15.58 0.66
N TRP A 55 2.29 14.34 0.56
CA TRP A 55 1.79 13.78 -0.69
C TRP A 55 0.34 14.24 -0.93
N SER A 56 -0.04 14.29 -2.20
CA SER A 56 -1.41 14.58 -2.63
C SER A 56 -1.95 13.38 -3.40
N LEU A 57 -3.15 12.91 -3.01
CA LEU A 57 -3.87 11.90 -3.79
C LEU A 57 -4.31 12.51 -5.13
N LEU A 58 -3.81 11.94 -6.23
CA LEU A 58 -4.12 12.40 -7.59
C LEU A 58 -5.28 11.63 -8.21
N ALA A 59 -5.33 10.32 -7.96
CA ALA A 59 -6.33 9.45 -8.54
C ALA A 59 -6.55 8.21 -7.67
N ILE A 60 -7.79 7.75 -7.65
CA ILE A 60 -8.18 6.45 -7.14
C ILE A 60 -8.93 5.71 -8.24
N SER A 61 -8.60 4.44 -8.46
CA SER A 61 -9.29 3.57 -9.38
C SER A 61 -9.62 2.27 -8.69
N GLU A 62 -10.87 1.86 -8.80
CA GLU A 62 -11.32 0.53 -8.40
C GLU A 62 -11.28 -0.38 -9.65
N GLY A 63 -10.70 -1.56 -9.50
CA GLY A 63 -10.53 -2.55 -10.55
C GLY A 63 -11.35 -3.81 -10.29
N GLU A 64 -11.18 -4.80 -11.16
CA GLU A 64 -11.74 -6.13 -10.93
C GLU A 64 -11.11 -6.80 -9.69
N MET A 65 -11.82 -7.76 -9.09
CA MET A 65 -11.36 -8.52 -7.91
C MET A 65 -11.12 -7.68 -6.64
N ASN A 66 -11.86 -6.59 -6.44
CA ASN A 66 -11.70 -5.68 -5.31
C ASN A 66 -10.28 -5.09 -5.21
N ALA A 67 -9.64 -4.89 -6.36
CA ALA A 67 -8.37 -4.20 -6.41
C ALA A 67 -8.58 -2.68 -6.37
N THR A 68 -7.82 -1.95 -5.55
CA THR A 68 -7.83 -0.49 -5.55
C THR A 68 -6.43 0.02 -5.87
N ILE A 69 -6.32 0.96 -6.80
CA ILE A 69 -5.08 1.68 -7.09
C ILE A 69 -5.24 3.12 -6.65
N MET A 70 -4.34 3.57 -5.79
CA MET A 70 -4.23 4.96 -5.36
C MET A 70 -2.91 5.53 -5.88
N ILE A 71 -2.97 6.68 -6.53
CA ILE A 71 -1.79 7.37 -7.07
C ILE A 71 -1.57 8.65 -6.27
N PHE A 72 -0.38 8.79 -5.70
CA PHE A 72 0.02 9.93 -4.89
C PHE A 72 1.17 10.68 -5.57
N GLN A 73 1.23 12.00 -5.35
CA GLN A 73 2.31 12.84 -5.84
C GLN A 73 2.85 13.77 -4.76
N LYS A 74 4.18 13.92 -4.73
CA LYS A 74 4.90 14.89 -3.89
C LYS A 74 5.95 15.59 -4.75
N GLY A 75 5.67 16.82 -5.17
CA GLY A 75 6.53 17.53 -6.12
C GLY A 75 6.61 16.80 -7.47
N ALA A 76 7.81 16.36 -7.85
CA ALA A 76 8.05 15.57 -9.06
C ALA A 76 7.97 14.05 -8.84
N GLU A 77 7.86 13.60 -7.59
CA GLU A 77 7.80 12.18 -7.22
C GLU A 77 6.37 11.67 -7.32
N VAL A 78 6.22 10.42 -7.76
CA VAL A 78 4.94 9.71 -7.86
C VAL A 78 5.08 8.40 -7.11
N ALA A 79 4.07 8.04 -6.32
CA ALA A 79 3.97 6.75 -5.70
C ALA A 79 2.61 6.12 -6.03
N SER A 80 2.56 4.79 -6.12
CA SER A 80 1.31 4.06 -6.19
C SER A 80 1.18 3.09 -5.02
N VAL A 81 -0.04 3.02 -4.49
CA VAL A 81 -0.46 2.01 -3.54
C VAL A 81 -1.54 1.18 -4.22
N THR A 82 -1.28 -0.10 -4.40
CA THR A 82 -2.26 -1.03 -4.98
C THR A 82 -2.65 -2.05 -3.94
N THR A 83 -3.95 -2.24 -3.72
CA THR A 83 -4.49 -3.25 -2.81
C THR A 83 -5.16 -4.37 -3.59
N PHE A 84 -5.11 -5.59 -3.05
CA PHE A 84 -5.87 -6.74 -3.53
C PHE A 84 -6.41 -7.54 -2.36
N LEU A 85 -7.65 -8.02 -2.46
CA LEU A 85 -8.20 -8.97 -1.50
C LEU A 85 -7.59 -10.36 -1.75
N LEU A 86 -6.81 -10.89 -0.80
CA LEU A 86 -6.26 -12.25 -0.87
C LEU A 86 -7.27 -13.28 -0.39
N ASP A 87 -7.95 -12.99 0.71
CA ASP A 87 -9.02 -13.77 1.33
C ASP A 87 -9.98 -12.84 2.09
N GLU A 88 -10.93 -13.38 2.85
CA GLU A 88 -12.01 -12.59 3.48
C GLU A 88 -11.53 -11.44 4.39
N GLU A 89 -10.33 -11.55 4.97
CA GLU A 89 -9.81 -10.59 5.96
C GLU A 89 -8.40 -10.07 5.62
N THR A 90 -7.74 -10.62 4.62
CA THR A 90 -6.34 -10.29 4.30
C THR A 90 -6.24 -9.48 3.02
N ILE A 91 -5.62 -8.30 3.14
CA ILE A 91 -5.29 -7.44 2.01
C ILE A 91 -3.79 -7.60 1.69
N TYR A 92 -3.50 -7.81 0.41
CA TYR A 92 -2.17 -7.59 -0.15
C TYR A 92 -2.04 -6.13 -0.53
N VAL A 93 -0.94 -5.50 -0.13
CA VAL A 93 -0.61 -4.13 -0.50
C VAL A 93 0.70 -4.11 -1.28
N PHE A 94 0.70 -3.42 -2.41
CA PHE A 94 1.84 -3.24 -3.29
C PHE A 94 2.17 -1.77 -3.43
N LEU A 95 3.38 -1.39 -3.08
CA LEU A 95 3.90 -0.04 -3.12
C LEU A 95 4.92 0.09 -4.25
N VAL A 96 4.83 1.16 -5.02
CA VAL A 96 5.82 1.55 -6.05
C VAL A 96 6.10 3.04 -5.92
N LYS A 97 7.37 3.44 -6.05
CA LYS A 97 7.84 4.83 -6.07
C LYS A 97 8.99 4.97 -7.05
#